data_AF-A0A6J8E2P8-F1
#
_entry.id   AF-A0A6J8E2P8-F1
#
_cell.length_a   1.000
_cell.length_b   1.000
_cell.length_c   1.000
_cell.angle_alpha   90.00
_cell.angle_beta   90.00
_cell.angle_gamma   90.00
#
_symmetry.space_group_name_H-M   'P 1'
#
loop_
_entity.id
_entity.type
_entity.pdbx_description
1 polymer ?
#
loop_
_entity_poly.entity_id
_entity_poly.type
_entity_poly.pdbx_seq_one_letter_code
_entity_poly.pdbx_strand_id
1 'polypeptide(L)'
;MDGLWKQWTEWTPCPLTSCGEATIFRTRDCVPSTSGVTDGCEVFDFQLDEKQCSIACPINGNWGLWGAYEPCTVTCGAGVQTKRRSCNAPAPAHNGNPCDGADTSSKSCNMEACAVNGNWGQWGSYEPCDVTCGTGAQIKTRICNDPAPSENGNPCEGEDITVKSCDMEECAVNGNWGQWGSYEPCTVTCGAGVQMKTRFCNDPAPSENGNPCNGEDTIVKSCDMEECAVNGNWGPWGSYGECSVTCGTGMQTKTRSCNDPSPANNGNPCDGLGTSSKSCTMEACKATVENIVFDTKDFTRGSWLIRCYPHGVSNKLTMNGDSLQRVGIIAIADVFELILS
;
A
#
# COMPACT_ATOMS: atom_id res chain seq x y z
N MET A 1 -64.74 74.90 -106.00
CA MET A 1 -64.46 75.64 -104.76
C MET A 1 -65.18 74.90 -103.67
N ASP A 2 -64.46 74.44 -102.65
CA ASP A 2 -65.01 73.63 -101.56
C ASP A 2 -65.81 74.55 -100.63
N GLY A 3 -67.08 74.23 -100.36
CA GLY A 3 -67.97 75.10 -99.59
C GLY A 3 -67.52 75.34 -98.13
N LEU A 4 -68.02 76.42 -97.53
CA LEU A 4 -67.70 76.84 -96.16
C LEU A 4 -68.46 76.00 -95.12
N TRP A 5 -67.78 74.99 -94.57
CA TRP A 5 -68.30 74.13 -93.51
C TRP A 5 -68.21 74.80 -92.13
N LYS A 6 -69.29 74.73 -91.34
CA LYS A 6 -69.24 75.10 -89.91
C LYS A 6 -68.30 74.18 -89.13
N GLN A 7 -67.87 74.66 -87.97
CA GLN A 7 -67.22 73.79 -86.98
C GLN A 7 -68.19 72.67 -86.58
N TRP A 8 -67.63 71.49 -86.34
CA TRP A 8 -68.38 70.36 -85.81
C TRP A 8 -69.02 70.70 -84.47
N THR A 9 -70.24 70.21 -84.23
CA THR A 9 -70.82 70.21 -82.88
C THR A 9 -69.97 69.38 -81.93
N GLU A 10 -70.12 69.62 -80.63
CA GLU A 10 -69.66 68.66 -79.62
C GLU A 10 -70.33 67.30 -79.85
N TRP A 11 -69.64 66.24 -79.46
CA TRP A 11 -70.19 64.90 -79.51
C TRP A 11 -71.37 64.76 -78.55
N THR A 12 -72.41 64.02 -78.95
CA THR A 12 -73.48 63.63 -78.03
C THR A 12 -72.92 62.86 -76.84
N PRO A 13 -73.45 63.05 -75.61
CA PRO A 13 -73.02 62.25 -74.46
C PRO A 13 -73.28 60.77 -74.74
N CYS A 14 -72.41 59.92 -74.19
CA CYS A 14 -72.54 58.48 -74.36
C CYS A 14 -73.88 58.01 -73.76
N PRO A 15 -74.74 57.33 -74.54
CA PRO A 15 -76.08 56.94 -74.07
C PRO A 15 -76.05 55.72 -73.13
N LEU A 16 -74.88 55.12 -72.92
CA LEU A 16 -74.71 53.93 -72.10
C LEU A 16 -74.84 54.27 -70.61
N THR A 17 -75.82 53.66 -69.94
CA THR A 17 -75.97 53.67 -68.46
C THR A 17 -75.40 52.40 -67.80
N SER A 18 -75.04 51.41 -68.60
CA SER A 18 -74.40 50.15 -68.22
C SER A 18 -73.32 49.80 -69.24
N CYS A 19 -72.50 48.78 -68.98
CA CYS A 19 -71.46 48.39 -69.90
C CYS A 19 -71.99 47.95 -71.27
N GLY A 20 -71.22 48.20 -72.34
CA GLY A 20 -71.60 47.94 -73.71
C GLY A 20 -70.92 48.89 -74.71
N GLU A 21 -71.36 48.84 -75.95
CA GLU A 21 -70.91 49.74 -77.03
C GLU A 21 -72.10 50.54 -77.56
N ALA A 22 -71.89 51.82 -77.84
CA ALA A 22 -72.86 52.69 -78.49
C ALA A 22 -72.16 53.65 -79.44
N THR A 23 -72.89 54.10 -80.45
CA THR A 23 -72.40 55.13 -81.37
C THR A 23 -72.84 56.50 -80.88
N ILE A 24 -71.90 57.43 -80.80
CA ILE A 24 -72.15 58.85 -80.57
C ILE A 24 -71.95 59.60 -81.88
N PHE A 25 -72.66 60.71 -82.03
CA PHE A 25 -72.73 61.45 -83.27
C PHE A 25 -72.34 62.90 -83.05
N ARG A 26 -71.81 63.53 -84.10
CA ARG A 26 -71.70 64.98 -84.23
C ARG A 26 -72.06 65.38 -85.65
N THR A 27 -72.51 66.60 -85.82
CA THR A 27 -72.88 67.12 -87.14
C THR A 27 -72.14 68.41 -87.44
N ARG A 28 -71.99 68.72 -88.72
CA ARG A 28 -71.67 70.05 -89.20
C ARG A 28 -72.50 70.35 -90.44
N ASP A 29 -72.96 71.58 -90.54
CA ASP A 29 -73.71 72.04 -91.70
C ASP A 29 -72.77 72.77 -92.67
N CYS A 30 -72.98 72.59 -93.97
CA CYS A 30 -72.38 73.50 -94.93
C CYS A 30 -73.29 74.72 -95.12
N VAL A 31 -72.71 75.91 -95.06
CA VAL A 31 -73.46 77.16 -95.26
C VAL A 31 -73.04 77.76 -96.60
N PRO A 32 -73.98 78.04 -97.52
CA PRO A 32 -73.66 78.71 -98.78
C PRO A 32 -73.24 80.15 -98.50
N SER A 33 -72.17 80.62 -99.16
CA SER A 33 -71.82 82.04 -99.13
C SER A 33 -72.96 82.86 -99.76
N THR A 34 -73.30 84.00 -99.17
CA THR A 34 -74.47 84.85 -99.54
C THR A 34 -74.36 85.51 -100.92
N SER A 35 -73.52 84.99 -101.82
CA SER A 35 -73.09 85.67 -103.06
C SER A 35 -73.48 84.94 -104.35
N GLY A 36 -74.38 83.95 -104.31
CA GLY A 36 -75.13 83.51 -105.51
C GLY A 36 -74.30 82.92 -106.67
N VAL A 37 -73.17 82.28 -106.38
CA VAL A 37 -72.42 81.43 -107.32
C VAL A 37 -72.55 79.99 -106.83
N THR A 38 -72.47 78.99 -107.71
CA THR A 38 -72.50 77.55 -107.38
C THR A 38 -71.34 77.19 -106.46
N ASP A 39 -71.52 77.51 -105.18
CA ASP A 39 -70.70 77.15 -104.05
C ASP A 39 -71.13 75.73 -103.68
N GLY A 40 -70.20 74.80 -103.60
CA GLY A 40 -70.45 73.35 -103.70
C GLY A 40 -71.19 72.70 -102.53
N CYS A 41 -72.24 73.33 -102.00
CA CYS A 41 -73.12 72.86 -100.94
C CYS A 41 -74.59 73.02 -101.36
N GLU A 42 -75.31 71.90 -101.46
CA GLU A 42 -76.73 71.88 -101.83
C GLU A 42 -77.64 72.18 -100.62
N VAL A 43 -78.90 72.54 -100.86
CA VAL A 43 -79.86 72.84 -99.77
C VAL A 43 -80.10 71.56 -98.95
N PHE A 44 -79.85 71.61 -97.63
CA PHE A 44 -79.79 70.48 -96.68
C PHE A 44 -78.52 69.62 -96.72
N ASP A 45 -77.39 70.16 -97.17
CA ASP A 45 -76.11 69.47 -97.08
C ASP A 45 -75.52 69.54 -95.64
N PHE A 46 -75.64 68.44 -94.91
CA PHE A 46 -75.03 68.25 -93.60
C PHE A 46 -74.18 66.98 -93.58
N GLN A 47 -73.08 67.02 -92.84
CA GLN A 47 -72.25 65.86 -92.62
C GLN A 47 -72.50 65.31 -91.21
N LEU A 48 -72.68 64.00 -91.15
CA LEU A 48 -72.70 63.22 -89.92
C LEU A 48 -71.33 62.57 -89.78
N ASP A 49 -70.74 62.72 -88.61
CA ASP A 49 -69.57 61.94 -88.22
C ASP A 49 -69.95 61.09 -87.01
N GLU A 50 -69.45 59.86 -87.02
CA GLU A 50 -69.78 58.85 -86.03
C GLU A 50 -68.52 58.37 -85.33
N LYS A 51 -68.65 58.15 -84.02
CA LYS A 51 -67.58 57.61 -83.20
C LYS A 51 -68.16 56.61 -82.21
N GLN A 52 -67.42 55.56 -81.92
CA GLN A 52 -67.81 54.63 -80.86
C GLN A 52 -67.49 55.22 -79.48
N CYS A 53 -68.47 55.13 -78.58
CA CYS A 53 -68.26 55.18 -77.15
C CYS A 53 -68.49 53.77 -76.58
N SER A 54 -67.59 53.31 -75.72
CA SER A 54 -67.74 52.04 -75.02
C SER A 54 -67.52 52.22 -73.52
N ILE A 55 -68.34 51.52 -72.73
CA ILE A 55 -68.12 51.31 -71.31
C ILE A 55 -67.77 49.83 -71.16
N ALA A 56 -66.53 49.54 -70.75
CA ALA A 56 -66.05 48.17 -70.64
C ALA A 56 -66.86 47.36 -69.61
N CYS A 57 -67.21 46.12 -69.95
CA CYS A 57 -68.01 45.26 -69.07
C CYS A 57 -67.19 44.67 -67.93
N PRO A 58 -67.78 44.56 -66.72
CA PRO A 58 -67.16 43.84 -65.61
C PRO A 58 -66.79 42.43 -66.03
N ILE A 59 -65.51 42.08 -65.88
CA ILE A 59 -65.00 40.73 -66.05
C ILE A 59 -64.82 40.17 -64.66
N ASN A 60 -65.70 39.24 -64.27
CA ASN A 60 -65.56 38.54 -62.99
C ASN A 60 -64.35 37.59 -63.06
N GLY A 61 -63.55 37.58 -62.01
CA GLY A 61 -62.43 36.68 -61.89
C GLY A 61 -62.87 35.23 -61.86
N ASN A 62 -62.10 34.36 -62.50
CA ASN A 62 -62.26 32.92 -62.35
C ASN A 62 -60.90 32.26 -62.14
N TRP A 63 -60.93 31.18 -61.36
CA TRP A 63 -59.73 30.49 -60.91
C TRP A 63 -59.04 29.80 -62.08
N GLY A 64 -57.72 30.01 -62.20
CA GLY A 64 -56.87 29.14 -63.00
C GLY A 64 -56.80 27.73 -62.42
N LEU A 65 -56.19 26.82 -63.18
CA LEU A 65 -55.96 25.46 -62.73
C LEU A 65 -55.12 25.44 -61.45
N TRP A 66 -55.40 24.47 -60.59
CA TRP A 66 -54.53 24.18 -59.45
C TRP A 66 -53.14 23.76 -59.94
N GLY A 67 -52.10 24.34 -59.35
CA GLY A 67 -50.75 23.84 -59.48
C GLY A 67 -50.59 22.44 -58.87
N ALA A 68 -49.44 21.83 -59.11
CA ALA A 68 -49.06 20.59 -58.44
C ALA A 68 -48.91 20.81 -56.93
N TYR A 69 -49.02 19.73 -56.15
CA TYR A 69 -48.64 19.78 -54.74
C TYR A 69 -47.12 19.96 -54.63
N GLU A 70 -46.72 20.90 -53.78
CA GLU A 70 -45.34 21.02 -53.32
C GLU A 70 -44.92 19.76 -52.51
N PRO A 71 -43.61 19.51 -52.37
CA PRO A 71 -43.12 18.47 -51.46
C PRO A 71 -43.71 18.59 -50.06
N CYS A 72 -43.71 17.48 -49.30
CA CYS A 72 -44.16 17.49 -47.92
C CYS A 72 -43.29 18.47 -47.11
N THR A 73 -43.89 19.22 -46.18
CA THR A 73 -43.15 20.16 -45.32
C THR A 73 -42.08 19.52 -44.45
N VAL A 74 -42.11 18.20 -44.30
CA VAL A 74 -41.18 17.40 -43.51
C VAL A 74 -40.60 16.27 -44.34
N THR A 75 -39.41 15.82 -43.97
CA THR A 75 -38.76 14.63 -44.55
C THR A 75 -39.09 13.35 -43.79
N CYS A 76 -39.55 13.46 -42.54
CA CYS A 76 -40.00 12.38 -41.67
C CYS A 76 -41.22 12.84 -40.84
N GLY A 77 -42.06 11.92 -40.38
CA GLY A 77 -43.24 12.19 -39.57
C GLY A 77 -44.41 12.80 -40.35
N ALA A 78 -45.34 13.42 -39.62
CA ALA A 78 -46.53 14.03 -40.18
C ALA A 78 -46.24 15.47 -40.65
N GLY A 79 -46.62 15.77 -41.89
CA GLY A 79 -46.51 17.11 -42.47
C GLY A 79 -47.68 17.45 -43.36
N VAL A 80 -47.50 18.51 -44.15
CA VAL A 80 -48.54 19.04 -45.04
C VAL A 80 -47.94 19.26 -46.43
N GLN A 81 -48.71 18.92 -47.46
CA GLN A 81 -48.46 19.35 -48.85
C GLN A 81 -49.44 20.45 -49.22
N THR A 82 -48.94 21.48 -49.88
CA THR A 82 -49.74 22.64 -50.30
C THR A 82 -49.71 22.77 -51.81
N LYS A 83 -50.85 23.13 -52.40
CA LYS A 83 -50.95 23.56 -53.80
C LYS A 83 -51.64 24.91 -53.87
N ARG A 84 -51.31 25.69 -54.89
CA ARG A 84 -51.84 27.04 -55.12
C ARG A 84 -52.46 27.16 -56.50
N ARG A 85 -53.37 28.11 -56.65
CA ARG A 85 -53.96 28.54 -57.93
C ARG A 85 -53.99 30.06 -57.98
N SER A 86 -54.04 30.62 -59.18
CA SER A 86 -54.10 32.08 -59.37
C SER A 86 -55.45 32.49 -59.96
N CYS A 87 -55.93 33.67 -59.58
CA CYS A 87 -57.16 34.24 -60.11
C CYS A 87 -56.89 34.90 -61.48
N ASN A 88 -56.69 34.09 -62.51
CA ASN A 88 -56.19 34.55 -63.81
C ASN A 88 -56.91 33.93 -65.02
N ALA A 89 -58.01 33.22 -64.85
CA ALA A 89 -58.69 32.50 -65.93
C ALA A 89 -60.19 32.81 -66.07
N PRO A 90 -60.63 34.08 -66.24
CA PRO A 90 -59.81 35.30 -66.43
C PRO A 90 -59.52 36.05 -65.11
N ALA A 91 -58.61 37.03 -65.15
CA ALA A 91 -58.41 37.95 -64.02
C ALA A 91 -59.57 38.97 -63.94
N PRO A 92 -59.99 39.40 -62.72
CA PRO A 92 -60.99 40.44 -62.57
C PRO A 92 -60.57 41.74 -63.26
N ALA A 93 -61.46 42.32 -64.06
CA ALA A 93 -61.25 43.61 -64.71
C ALA A 93 -62.55 44.42 -64.75
N HIS A 94 -62.44 45.73 -64.98
CA HIS A 94 -63.58 46.64 -65.13
C HIS A 94 -64.60 46.55 -63.98
N ASN A 95 -64.12 46.54 -62.73
CA ASN A 95 -64.93 46.39 -61.52
C ASN A 95 -65.71 45.07 -61.41
N GLY A 96 -65.24 43.99 -62.07
CA GLY A 96 -65.74 42.64 -61.85
C GLY A 96 -65.34 42.08 -60.48
N ASN A 97 -66.10 41.09 -60.01
CA ASN A 97 -65.88 40.47 -58.71
C ASN A 97 -64.55 39.71 -58.64
N PRO A 98 -63.87 39.69 -57.48
CA PRO A 98 -62.72 38.83 -57.26
C PRO A 98 -63.11 37.34 -57.32
N CYS A 99 -62.12 36.46 -57.46
CA CYS A 99 -62.40 35.03 -57.41
C CYS A 99 -62.87 34.60 -56.01
N ASP A 100 -63.99 33.88 -55.96
CA ASP A 100 -64.55 33.38 -54.71
C ASP A 100 -63.88 32.06 -54.26
N GLY A 101 -63.48 31.99 -52.99
CA GLY A 101 -62.85 30.82 -52.37
C GLY A 101 -61.34 30.97 -52.15
N ALA A 102 -60.69 29.91 -51.66
CA ALA A 102 -59.27 29.95 -51.33
C ALA A 102 -58.37 29.80 -52.59
N ASP A 103 -57.25 30.52 -52.60
CA ASP A 103 -56.17 30.39 -53.58
C ASP A 103 -55.19 29.24 -53.24
N THR A 104 -55.32 28.67 -52.04
CA THR A 104 -54.43 27.68 -51.47
C THR A 104 -55.23 26.48 -50.96
N SER A 105 -54.72 25.26 -51.19
CA SER A 105 -55.31 24.01 -50.69
C SER A 105 -54.22 23.11 -50.15
N SER A 106 -54.46 22.55 -48.96
CA SER A 106 -53.48 21.73 -48.24
C SER A 106 -54.04 20.35 -47.93
N LYS A 107 -53.16 19.34 -47.90
CA LYS A 107 -53.47 17.96 -47.47
C LYS A 107 -52.36 17.41 -46.59
N SER A 108 -52.68 16.49 -45.69
CA SER A 108 -51.70 15.81 -44.86
C SER A 108 -50.84 14.84 -45.67
N CYS A 109 -49.58 14.72 -45.29
CA CYS A 109 -48.63 13.71 -45.76
C CYS A 109 -47.97 13.04 -44.54
N ASN A 110 -47.76 11.73 -44.59
CA ASN A 110 -47.09 10.97 -43.55
C ASN A 110 -45.86 10.33 -44.15
N MET A 111 -44.69 10.81 -43.74
CA MET A 111 -43.39 10.25 -44.09
C MET A 111 -43.02 9.14 -43.09
N GLU A 112 -41.87 8.49 -43.29
CA GLU A 112 -41.33 7.54 -42.29
C GLU A 112 -41.13 8.23 -40.93
N ALA A 113 -41.17 7.45 -39.85
CA ALA A 113 -40.98 7.98 -38.50
C ALA A 113 -39.61 8.69 -38.38
N CYS A 114 -39.58 9.79 -37.63
CA CYS A 114 -38.32 10.52 -37.44
C CYS A 114 -37.39 9.75 -36.51
N ALA A 115 -36.09 9.76 -36.85
CA ALA A 115 -35.02 9.31 -35.96
C ALA A 115 -35.14 10.02 -34.60
N VAL A 116 -35.14 9.23 -33.53
CA VAL A 116 -35.09 9.74 -32.16
C VAL A 116 -33.70 9.46 -31.63
N ASN A 117 -32.90 10.51 -31.43
CA ASN A 117 -31.59 10.37 -30.81
C ASN A 117 -31.75 10.04 -29.33
N GLY A 118 -30.94 9.09 -28.86
CA GLY A 118 -30.91 8.69 -27.47
C GLY A 118 -30.39 9.82 -26.59
N ASN A 119 -30.99 9.98 -25.42
CA ASN A 119 -30.45 10.84 -24.39
C ASN A 119 -30.51 10.16 -23.02
N TRP A 120 -29.56 10.53 -22.18
CA TRP A 120 -29.35 9.89 -20.89
C TRP A 120 -30.51 10.18 -19.95
N GLY A 121 -31.02 9.12 -19.33
CA GLY A 121 -31.84 9.26 -18.13
C GLY A 121 -31.04 9.81 -16.96
N GLN A 122 -31.74 10.06 -15.85
CA GLN A 122 -31.10 10.53 -14.63
C GLN A 122 -30.08 9.51 -14.10
N TRP A 123 -29.00 10.02 -13.52
CA TRP A 123 -28.07 9.19 -12.76
C TRP A 123 -28.78 8.54 -11.57
N GLY A 124 -28.54 7.25 -11.38
CA GLY A 124 -28.85 6.58 -10.12
C GLY A 124 -28.08 7.18 -8.95
N SER A 125 -28.50 6.85 -7.73
CA SER A 125 -27.70 7.12 -6.53
C SER A 125 -26.40 6.32 -6.55
N TYR A 126 -25.39 6.81 -5.84
CA TYR A 126 -24.21 6.00 -5.56
C TYR A 126 -24.59 4.78 -4.73
N GLU A 127 -24.11 3.61 -5.15
CA GLU A 127 -24.12 2.40 -4.35
C GLU A 127 -23.27 2.58 -3.08
N PRO A 128 -23.47 1.75 -2.04
CA PRO A 128 -22.57 1.70 -0.90
C PRO A 128 -21.11 1.48 -1.31
N CYS A 129 -20.17 1.83 -0.43
CA CYS A 129 -18.76 1.55 -0.65
C CYS A 129 -18.57 0.03 -0.82
N ASP A 130 -17.76 -0.39 -1.78
CA ASP A 130 -17.47 -1.80 -2.07
C ASP A 130 -16.66 -2.49 -0.94
N VAL A 131 -16.00 -1.70 -0.10
CA VAL A 131 -15.30 -2.14 1.10
C VAL A 131 -16.02 -1.67 2.36
N THR A 132 -15.81 -2.40 3.45
CA THR A 132 -16.28 -2.02 4.79
C THR A 132 -15.22 -1.26 5.60
N CYS A 133 -13.95 -1.27 5.16
CA CYS A 133 -12.82 -0.59 5.79
C CYS A 133 -11.79 -0.18 4.71
N GLY A 134 -10.95 0.80 5.01
CA GLY A 134 -9.94 1.35 4.09
C GLY A 134 -10.55 2.14 2.94
N THR A 135 -9.76 2.32 1.88
CA THR A 135 -10.20 3.01 0.66
C THR A 135 -10.84 2.03 -0.31
N GLY A 136 -12.06 2.36 -0.75
CA GLY A 136 -12.80 1.64 -1.78
C GLY A 136 -13.40 2.55 -2.83
N ALA A 137 -14.41 2.04 -3.53
CA ALA A 137 -15.11 2.70 -4.60
C ALA A 137 -16.64 2.69 -4.40
N GLN A 138 -17.27 3.80 -4.77
CA GLN A 138 -18.72 3.88 -4.98
C GLN A 138 -19.01 4.06 -6.47
N ILE A 139 -19.97 3.30 -6.96
CA ILE A 139 -20.39 3.31 -8.36
C ILE A 139 -21.79 3.90 -8.45
N LYS A 140 -22.04 4.69 -9.49
CA LYS A 140 -23.40 5.02 -9.93
C LYS A 140 -23.51 4.81 -11.43
N THR A 141 -24.71 4.47 -11.89
CA THR A 141 -24.99 4.19 -13.30
C THR A 141 -26.14 5.04 -13.80
N ARG A 142 -26.25 5.18 -15.11
CA ARG A 142 -27.41 5.77 -15.81
C ARG A 142 -27.73 4.91 -17.03
N ILE A 143 -28.95 5.05 -17.53
CA ILE A 143 -29.41 4.31 -18.71
C ILE A 143 -29.87 5.27 -19.81
N CYS A 144 -29.68 4.86 -21.06
CA CYS A 144 -30.03 5.65 -22.24
C CYS A 144 -31.52 5.50 -22.57
N ASN A 145 -32.38 6.22 -21.83
CA ASN A 145 -33.83 6.04 -21.91
C ASN A 145 -34.66 7.34 -21.86
N ASP A 146 -34.05 8.53 -21.96
CA ASP A 146 -34.76 9.81 -21.86
C ASP A 146 -34.44 10.79 -23.02
N PRO A 147 -34.83 10.47 -24.27
CA PRO A 147 -35.52 9.25 -24.70
C PRO A 147 -34.55 8.12 -25.09
N ALA A 148 -35.07 6.90 -25.24
CA ALA A 148 -34.30 5.81 -25.86
C ALA A 148 -34.16 6.04 -27.37
N PRO A 149 -33.01 5.70 -27.98
CA PRO A 149 -32.82 5.86 -29.41
C PRO A 149 -33.74 4.95 -30.22
N SER A 150 -34.36 5.48 -31.28
CA SER A 150 -35.24 4.73 -32.19
C SER A 150 -35.11 5.22 -33.63
N GLU A 151 -35.63 4.45 -34.60
CA GLU A 151 -35.64 4.82 -36.03
C GLU A 151 -34.26 5.25 -36.55
N ASN A 152 -33.22 4.48 -36.19
CA ASN A 152 -31.80 4.75 -36.50
C ASN A 152 -31.24 6.05 -35.90
N GLY A 153 -31.82 6.56 -34.83
CA GLY A 153 -31.23 7.66 -34.06
C GLY A 153 -29.92 7.28 -33.37
N ASN A 154 -29.11 8.30 -33.09
CA ASN A 154 -27.79 8.11 -32.50
C ASN A 154 -27.89 7.57 -31.05
N PRO A 155 -26.96 6.72 -30.62
CA PRO A 155 -26.88 6.30 -29.23
C PRO A 155 -26.50 7.47 -28.31
N CYS A 156 -26.70 7.30 -27.00
CA CYS A 156 -26.27 8.29 -26.03
C CYS A 156 -24.74 8.43 -26.01
N GLU A 157 -24.24 9.67 -25.97
CA GLU A 157 -22.82 9.98 -25.94
C GLU A 157 -22.29 10.13 -24.50
N GLY A 158 -21.14 9.51 -24.21
CA GLY A 158 -20.46 9.55 -22.92
C GLY A 158 -20.64 8.28 -22.07
N GLU A 159 -20.11 8.30 -20.85
CA GLU A 159 -20.07 7.12 -19.97
C GLU A 159 -21.44 6.83 -19.33
N ASP A 160 -21.81 5.55 -19.22
CA ASP A 160 -22.99 5.06 -18.50
C ASP A 160 -22.71 4.76 -17.02
N ILE A 161 -21.43 4.78 -16.62
CA ILE A 161 -20.96 4.48 -15.27
C ILE A 161 -20.02 5.60 -14.78
N THR A 162 -20.09 5.93 -13.49
CA THR A 162 -19.09 6.79 -12.84
C THR A 162 -18.68 6.19 -11.51
N VAL A 163 -17.36 6.18 -11.28
CA VAL A 163 -16.74 5.69 -10.04
C VAL A 163 -16.20 6.89 -9.26
N LYS A 164 -16.40 6.90 -7.94
CA LYS A 164 -15.71 7.81 -7.01
C LYS A 164 -15.08 7.01 -5.88
N SER A 165 -14.00 7.53 -5.30
CA SER A 165 -13.42 6.94 -4.09
C SER A 165 -14.34 7.14 -2.88
N CYS A 166 -14.31 6.19 -1.97
CA CYS A 166 -14.86 6.29 -0.62
C CYS A 166 -13.80 5.83 0.37
N ASP A 167 -13.69 6.57 1.48
CA ASP A 167 -12.78 6.23 2.56
C ASP A 167 -13.62 5.80 3.76
N MET A 168 -13.42 4.56 4.17
CA MET A 168 -14.00 3.96 5.36
C MET A 168 -13.00 4.03 6.53
N GLU A 169 -13.38 3.55 7.70
CA GLU A 169 -12.43 3.37 8.81
C GLU A 169 -11.28 2.43 8.39
N GLU A 170 -10.08 2.66 8.91
CA GLU A 170 -8.89 1.85 8.60
C GLU A 170 -9.14 0.35 8.90
N CYS A 171 -8.59 -0.54 8.06
CA CYS A 171 -8.83 -1.97 8.23
C CYS A 171 -8.07 -2.54 9.43
N ALA A 172 -8.75 -3.42 10.17
CA ALA A 172 -8.14 -4.21 11.22
C ALA A 172 -6.97 -5.05 10.67
N VAL A 173 -5.78 -4.87 11.24
CA VAL A 173 -4.61 -5.68 10.90
C VAL A 173 -4.42 -6.70 12.01
N ASN A 174 -4.59 -7.98 11.69
CA ASN A 174 -4.30 -9.05 12.64
C ASN A 174 -2.79 -9.18 12.82
N GLY A 175 -2.36 -9.24 14.08
CA GLY A 175 -0.96 -9.43 14.43
C GLY A 175 -0.47 -10.79 13.97
N ASN A 176 0.74 -10.82 13.42
CA ASN A 176 1.42 -12.07 13.11
C ASN A 176 2.86 -12.05 13.61
N TRP A 177 3.35 -13.24 13.90
CA TRP A 177 4.66 -13.44 14.51
C TRP A 177 5.76 -13.10 13.50
N GLY A 178 6.68 -12.23 13.92
CA GLY A 178 7.96 -12.09 13.26
C GLY A 178 8.82 -13.34 13.40
N GLN A 179 9.95 -13.33 12.71
CA GLN A 179 10.92 -14.44 12.78
C GLN A 179 11.43 -14.62 14.21
N TRP A 180 11.70 -15.87 14.58
CA TRP A 180 12.40 -16.18 15.83
C TRP A 180 13.81 -15.59 15.79
N GLY A 181 14.21 -14.94 16.89
CA GLY A 181 15.61 -14.65 17.15
C GLY A 181 16.46 -15.93 17.26
N SER A 182 17.78 -15.75 17.22
CA SER A 182 18.72 -16.81 17.57
C SER A 182 18.60 -17.19 19.04
N TYR A 183 19.01 -18.41 19.38
CA TYR A 183 19.20 -18.77 20.79
C TYR A 183 20.28 -17.89 21.42
N GLU A 184 19.97 -17.36 22.60
CA GLU A 184 20.94 -16.76 23.50
C GLU A 184 21.94 -17.81 23.99
N PRO A 185 23.13 -17.40 24.48
CA PRO A 185 24.08 -18.31 25.13
C PRO A 185 23.44 -19.09 26.29
N CYS A 186 24.05 -20.24 26.64
CA CYS A 186 23.58 -21.04 27.77
C CYS A 186 23.69 -20.21 29.07
N THR A 187 22.71 -20.32 29.97
CA THR A 187 22.68 -19.58 31.24
C THR A 187 23.88 -19.88 32.15
N VAL A 188 24.58 -20.98 31.88
CA VAL A 188 25.78 -21.43 32.61
C VAL A 188 26.93 -21.61 31.64
N THR A 189 28.16 -21.50 32.15
CA THR A 189 29.37 -21.82 31.40
C THR A 189 29.84 -23.26 31.59
N CYS A 190 29.31 -23.96 32.60
CA CYS A 190 29.57 -25.36 32.92
C CYS A 190 28.30 -26.00 33.52
N GLY A 191 28.15 -27.32 33.37
CA GLY A 191 26.99 -28.08 33.84
C GLY A 191 25.72 -27.83 33.03
N ALA A 192 24.57 -28.21 33.59
CA ALA A 192 23.27 -28.09 32.95
C ALA A 192 22.69 -26.66 33.10
N GLY A 193 22.18 -26.11 32.01
CA GLY A 193 21.50 -24.82 31.97
C GLY A 193 20.40 -24.78 30.90
N VAL A 194 19.99 -23.56 30.54
CA VAL A 194 19.00 -23.33 29.48
C VAL A 194 19.45 -22.26 28.49
N GLN A 195 18.94 -22.34 27.27
CA GLN A 195 19.02 -21.30 26.25
C GLN A 195 17.61 -20.85 25.90
N MET A 196 17.47 -19.56 25.62
CA MET A 196 16.19 -18.94 25.28
C MET A 196 16.28 -18.31 23.90
N LYS A 197 15.17 -18.31 23.17
CA LYS A 197 14.99 -17.44 22.01
C LYS A 197 13.60 -16.81 22.05
N THR A 198 13.50 -15.60 21.55
CA THR A 198 12.26 -14.83 21.54
C THR A 198 11.85 -14.44 20.12
N ARG A 199 10.58 -14.10 19.94
CA ARG A 199 10.02 -13.50 18.73
C ARG A 199 9.07 -12.37 19.13
N PHE A 200 8.77 -11.48 18.19
CA PHE A 200 7.88 -10.34 18.44
C PHE A 200 6.64 -10.41 17.55
N CYS A 201 5.52 -9.89 18.03
CA CYS A 201 4.28 -9.79 17.26
C CYS A 201 4.32 -8.53 16.38
N ASN A 202 5.14 -8.57 15.33
CA ASN A 202 5.48 -7.40 14.54
C ASN A 202 5.53 -7.63 13.02
N ASP A 203 5.04 -8.78 12.52
CA ASP A 203 5.07 -9.11 11.09
C ASP A 203 3.71 -9.60 10.55
N PRO A 204 2.68 -8.73 10.49
CA PRO A 204 2.67 -7.34 10.96
C PRO A 204 2.27 -7.21 12.45
N ALA A 205 2.45 -6.02 13.03
CA ALA A 205 1.91 -5.69 14.35
C ALA A 205 0.38 -5.48 14.25
N PRO A 206 -0.40 -5.88 15.26
CA PRO A 206 -1.85 -5.69 15.25
C PRO A 206 -2.23 -4.21 15.33
N SER A 207 -3.25 -3.79 14.56
CA SER A 207 -3.80 -2.42 14.56
C SER A 207 -5.32 -2.41 14.35
N GLU A 208 -5.98 -1.29 14.65
CA GLU A 208 -7.41 -1.06 14.40
C GLU A 208 -8.30 -2.22 14.88
N ASN A 209 -8.13 -2.62 16.15
CA ASN A 209 -8.81 -3.76 16.80
C ASN A 209 -8.52 -5.14 16.20
N GLY A 210 -7.45 -5.28 15.41
CA GLY A 210 -6.98 -6.58 14.93
C GLY A 210 -6.53 -7.51 16.06
N ASN A 211 -6.63 -8.81 15.83
CA ASN A 211 -6.34 -9.81 16.85
C ASN A 211 -4.84 -9.83 17.21
N PRO A 212 -4.48 -10.02 18.48
CA PRO A 212 -3.09 -10.21 18.87
C PRO A 212 -2.54 -11.54 18.36
N CYS A 213 -1.21 -11.68 18.34
CA CYS A 213 -0.58 -12.94 18.00
C CYS A 213 -0.89 -14.02 19.03
N ASN A 214 -1.26 -15.21 18.56
CA ASN A 214 -1.54 -16.36 19.43
C ASN A 214 -0.31 -17.27 19.58
N GLY A 215 -0.02 -17.69 20.82
CA GLY A 215 1.07 -18.60 21.17
C GLY A 215 2.20 -17.94 21.96
N GLU A 216 3.23 -18.72 22.28
CA GLU A 216 4.36 -18.25 23.09
C GLU A 216 5.27 -17.30 22.29
N ASP A 217 5.75 -16.24 22.94
CA ASP A 217 6.76 -15.32 22.41
C ASP A 217 8.19 -15.78 22.72
N THR A 218 8.35 -16.79 23.59
CA THR A 218 9.62 -17.29 24.10
C THR A 218 9.66 -18.81 24.07
N ILE A 219 10.77 -19.39 23.56
CA ILE A 219 11.06 -20.82 23.69
C ILE A 219 12.30 -21.00 24.56
N VAL A 220 12.18 -21.90 25.54
CA VAL A 220 13.28 -22.35 26.40
C VAL A 220 13.69 -23.77 25.99
N LYS A 221 15.00 -23.99 25.83
CA LYS A 221 15.59 -25.31 25.54
C LYS A 221 16.72 -25.58 26.53
N SER A 222 16.85 -26.82 27.00
CA SER A 222 18.01 -27.24 27.81
C SER A 222 19.31 -27.21 27.00
N CYS A 223 20.39 -26.83 27.68
CA CYS A 223 21.76 -26.90 27.19
C CYS A 223 22.65 -27.55 28.25
N ASP A 224 23.56 -28.42 27.80
CA ASP A 224 24.52 -29.08 28.67
C ASP A 224 25.92 -28.61 28.26
N MET A 225 26.58 -27.93 29.18
CA MET A 225 27.98 -27.52 29.05
C MET A 225 28.90 -28.57 29.68
N GLU A 226 30.21 -28.40 29.53
CA GLU A 226 31.18 -29.25 30.22
C GLU A 226 30.95 -29.24 31.74
N GLU A 227 31.23 -30.36 32.42
CA GLU A 227 31.02 -30.44 33.87
C GLU A 227 31.82 -29.36 34.62
N CYS A 228 31.23 -28.79 35.65
CA CYS A 228 31.88 -27.74 36.43
C CYS A 228 33.12 -28.25 37.17
N ALA A 229 34.14 -27.40 37.23
CA ALA A 229 35.34 -27.62 38.03
C ALA A 229 34.97 -27.83 39.50
N VAL A 230 35.40 -28.96 40.06
CA VAL A 230 35.25 -29.27 41.47
C VAL A 230 36.60 -29.04 42.13
N ASN A 231 36.72 -27.96 42.89
CA ASN A 231 37.95 -27.69 43.65
C ASN A 231 38.11 -28.70 44.77
N GLY A 232 39.32 -29.23 44.92
CA GLY A 232 39.64 -30.15 45.99
C GLY A 232 39.55 -29.49 47.35
N ASN A 233 39.00 -30.21 48.31
CA ASN A 233 39.06 -29.80 49.69
C ASN A 233 39.48 -30.97 50.60
N TRP A 234 40.12 -30.59 51.69
CA TRP A 234 40.75 -31.53 52.58
C TRP A 234 39.71 -32.31 53.38
N GLY A 235 39.78 -33.64 53.31
CA GLY A 235 39.07 -34.51 54.24
C GLY A 235 39.60 -34.36 55.67
N PRO A 236 38.95 -35.02 56.65
CA PRO A 236 39.35 -34.96 58.04
C PRO A 236 40.78 -35.47 58.24
N TRP A 237 41.50 -34.89 59.21
CA TRP A 237 42.79 -35.41 59.63
C TRP A 237 42.65 -36.82 60.21
N GLY A 238 43.54 -37.73 59.80
CA GLY A 238 43.75 -38.98 60.50
C GLY A 238 44.29 -38.76 61.92
N SER A 239 44.25 -39.82 62.73
CA SER A 239 44.89 -39.83 64.04
C SER A 239 46.40 -39.66 63.92
N TYR A 240 47.02 -39.13 64.98
CA TYR A 240 48.48 -39.15 65.08
C TYR A 240 48.98 -40.61 65.12
N GLY A 241 49.95 -40.94 64.28
CA GLY A 241 50.65 -42.22 64.32
C GLY A 241 51.48 -42.39 65.59
N GLU A 242 52.17 -43.53 65.70
CA GLU A 242 53.10 -43.79 66.79
C GLU A 242 54.27 -42.78 66.80
N CYS A 243 54.91 -42.64 67.95
CA CYS A 243 56.10 -41.80 68.07
C CYS A 243 57.24 -42.40 67.23
N SER A 244 57.97 -41.59 66.49
CA SER A 244 59.08 -42.04 65.64
C SER A 244 60.22 -42.74 66.40
N VAL A 245 60.19 -42.70 67.73
CA VAL A 245 61.15 -43.34 68.63
C VAL A 245 60.39 -44.09 69.71
N THR A 246 61.00 -45.14 70.24
CA THR A 246 60.48 -45.91 71.39
C THR A 246 60.95 -45.36 72.73
N CYS A 247 61.95 -44.49 72.75
CA CYS A 247 62.47 -43.80 73.92
C CYS A 247 63.03 -42.40 73.55
N GLY A 248 62.99 -41.44 74.48
CA GLY A 248 63.42 -40.06 74.22
C GLY A 248 62.40 -39.21 73.44
N THR A 249 62.87 -38.16 72.76
CA THR A 249 62.02 -37.23 71.99
C THR A 249 61.93 -37.66 70.53
N GLY A 250 60.70 -37.78 70.01
CA GLY A 250 60.42 -38.08 68.59
C GLY A 250 59.32 -37.19 68.02
N MET A 251 58.82 -37.58 66.85
CA MET A 251 57.66 -36.94 66.21
C MET A 251 56.53 -37.93 65.98
N GLN A 252 55.30 -37.48 66.19
CA GLN A 252 54.10 -38.12 65.67
C GLN A 252 53.63 -37.36 64.44
N THR A 253 53.24 -38.10 63.40
CA THR A 253 52.74 -37.55 62.16
C THR A 253 51.30 -37.97 61.95
N LYS A 254 50.47 -37.05 61.46
CA LYS A 254 49.14 -37.34 60.94
C LYS A 254 49.02 -36.87 59.50
N THR A 255 48.17 -37.53 58.73
CA THR A 255 47.91 -37.22 57.32
C THR A 255 46.43 -36.98 57.08
N ARG A 256 46.11 -36.30 55.98
CA ARG A 256 44.75 -36.12 55.46
C ARG A 256 44.77 -36.28 53.94
N SER A 257 43.64 -36.66 53.37
CA SER A 257 43.48 -36.84 51.92
C SER A 257 42.71 -35.67 51.32
N CYS A 258 43.06 -35.29 50.09
CA CYS A 258 42.36 -34.28 49.31
C CYS A 258 41.15 -34.94 48.61
N ASN A 259 40.12 -35.28 49.39
CA ASN A 259 39.02 -36.13 48.94
C ASN A 259 37.64 -35.68 49.43
N ASP A 260 37.50 -34.47 49.99
CA ASP A 260 36.23 -33.96 50.50
C ASP A 260 35.91 -32.54 49.99
N PRO A 261 35.67 -32.34 48.68
CA PRO A 261 35.69 -33.36 47.61
C PRO A 261 37.08 -33.53 46.98
N SER A 262 37.27 -34.60 46.19
CA SER A 262 38.45 -34.72 45.32
C SER A 262 38.39 -33.71 44.17
N PRO A 263 39.52 -33.08 43.77
CA PRO A 263 39.56 -32.24 42.58
C PRO A 263 39.07 -33.01 41.35
N ALA A 264 38.15 -32.42 40.58
CA ALA A 264 37.64 -32.98 39.32
C ALA A 264 37.42 -31.87 38.30
N ASN A 265 37.32 -32.23 37.01
CA ASN A 265 37.00 -31.33 35.90
C ASN A 265 37.88 -30.06 35.87
N ASN A 266 39.20 -30.25 36.00
CA ASN A 266 40.19 -29.17 36.09
C ASN A 266 40.05 -28.25 37.32
N GLY A 267 39.37 -28.70 38.37
CA GLY A 267 39.35 -27.99 39.66
C GLY A 267 40.72 -27.97 40.34
N ASN A 268 40.93 -26.94 41.16
CA ASN A 268 42.21 -26.72 41.83
C ASN A 268 42.52 -27.85 42.83
N PRO A 269 43.80 -28.23 43.01
CA PRO A 269 44.21 -29.13 44.07
C PRO A 269 44.00 -28.50 45.45
N CYS A 270 44.00 -29.32 46.51
CA CYS A 270 43.86 -28.80 47.87
C CYS A 270 45.04 -27.91 48.28
N ASP A 271 44.73 -26.72 48.79
CA ASP A 271 45.74 -25.77 49.27
C ASP A 271 46.28 -26.16 50.65
N GLY A 272 47.62 -26.17 50.79
CA GLY A 272 48.33 -26.47 52.04
C GLY A 272 48.93 -27.88 52.13
N LEU A 273 49.47 -28.24 53.29
CA LEU A 273 50.12 -29.54 53.49
C LEU A 273 49.10 -30.64 53.84
N GLY A 274 49.29 -31.82 53.26
CA GLY A 274 48.56 -33.06 53.59
C GLY A 274 49.08 -33.77 54.84
N THR A 275 50.15 -33.26 55.44
CA THR A 275 50.88 -33.87 56.56
C THR A 275 51.13 -32.84 57.65
N SER A 276 50.94 -33.23 58.91
CA SER A 276 51.25 -32.41 60.08
C SER A 276 51.96 -33.25 61.13
N SER A 277 53.06 -32.74 61.66
CA SER A 277 53.83 -33.37 62.73
C SER A 277 53.70 -32.61 64.05
N LYS A 278 53.79 -33.33 65.16
CA LYS A 278 53.96 -32.77 66.51
C LYS A 278 55.02 -33.56 67.25
N SER A 279 55.70 -32.92 68.19
CA SER A 279 56.65 -33.63 69.06
C SER A 279 55.92 -34.59 70.01
N CYS A 280 56.56 -35.74 70.27
CA CYS A 280 56.17 -36.70 71.30
C CYS A 280 57.36 -36.99 72.20
N THR A 281 57.10 -37.28 73.47
CA THR A 281 58.13 -37.60 74.46
C THR A 281 57.80 -38.96 75.06
N MET A 282 58.70 -39.92 74.84
CA MET A 282 58.66 -41.26 75.40
C MET A 282 59.54 -41.33 76.66
N GLU A 283 59.56 -42.47 77.34
CA GLU A 283 60.47 -42.69 78.48
C GLU A 283 61.94 -42.49 78.06
N ALA A 284 62.77 -42.03 79.00
CA ALA A 284 64.20 -41.84 78.74
C ALA A 284 64.86 -43.16 78.30
N CYS A 285 65.70 -43.11 77.25
CA CYS A 285 66.41 -44.28 76.77
C CYS A 285 67.31 -44.85 77.86
N LYS A 286 67.11 -46.14 78.19
CA LYS A 286 67.99 -46.86 79.12
C LYS A 286 69.29 -47.19 78.40
N ALA A 287 70.39 -46.61 78.85
CA ALA A 287 71.73 -47.01 78.40
C ALA A 287 72.05 -48.38 79.00
N THR A 288 71.96 -49.45 78.20
CA THR A 288 72.53 -50.75 78.57
C THR A 288 74.04 -50.67 78.40
N VAL A 289 74.76 -50.55 79.51
CA VAL A 289 76.21 -50.75 79.54
C VAL A 289 76.44 -52.26 79.51
N GLU A 290 76.62 -52.83 78.33
CA GLU A 290 77.22 -54.16 78.24
C GLU A 290 78.67 -54.05 78.74
N ASN A 291 78.97 -54.79 79.81
CA ASN A 291 80.34 -54.94 80.30
C ASN A 291 81.14 -55.68 79.22
N ILE A 292 81.80 -54.92 78.35
CA ILE A 292 82.80 -55.47 77.43
C ILE A 292 83.95 -56.00 78.30
N VAL A 293 84.00 -57.33 78.44
CA VAL A 293 85.17 -58.03 78.99
C VAL A 293 86.20 -58.06 77.88
N PHE A 294 87.24 -57.23 78.01
CA PHE A 294 88.38 -57.27 77.09
C PHE A 294 89.26 -58.48 77.44
N ASP A 295 89.39 -59.44 76.52
CA ASP A 295 90.37 -60.53 76.62
C ASP A 295 91.77 -59.93 76.33
N THR A 296 92.73 -60.14 77.23
CA THR A 296 94.07 -59.53 77.16
C THR A 296 94.97 -60.16 76.10
N LYS A 297 94.46 -61.11 75.30
CA LYS A 297 95.20 -61.76 74.21
C LYS A 297 95.30 -60.93 72.92
N ASP A 298 94.54 -59.85 72.80
CA ASP A 298 94.46 -59.03 71.56
C ASP A 298 95.33 -57.76 71.56
N PHE A 299 96.24 -57.57 72.52
CA PHE A 299 97.07 -56.35 72.61
C PHE A 299 98.58 -56.61 72.73
N THR A 300 99.37 -55.96 71.89
CA THR A 300 100.84 -56.00 71.90
C THR A 300 101.43 -54.92 72.80
N ARG A 301 102.66 -55.14 73.27
CA ARG A 301 103.36 -54.26 74.21
C ARG A 301 103.56 -52.86 73.59
N GLY A 302 102.81 -51.87 74.07
CA GLY A 302 102.82 -50.50 73.55
C GLY A 302 101.43 -49.89 73.30
N SER A 303 100.35 -50.69 73.37
CA SER A 303 98.98 -50.22 73.20
C SER A 303 98.38 -49.57 74.47
N TRP A 304 97.46 -48.61 74.29
CA TRP A 304 96.73 -47.93 75.37
C TRP A 304 95.21 -48.12 75.22
N LEU A 305 94.52 -48.26 76.35
CA LEU A 305 93.05 -48.34 76.44
C LEU A 305 92.50 -47.01 76.94
N ILE A 306 91.48 -46.50 76.25
CA ILE A 306 90.69 -45.33 76.69
C ILE A 306 89.36 -45.85 77.21
N ARG A 307 89.12 -45.71 78.51
CA ARG A 307 87.82 -46.02 79.12
C ARG A 307 87.00 -44.74 79.20
N CYS A 308 85.95 -44.65 78.38
CA CYS A 308 85.04 -43.52 78.36
C CYS A 308 83.93 -43.69 79.41
N TYR A 309 83.67 -42.65 80.21
CA TYR A 309 82.52 -42.57 81.10
C TYR A 309 81.52 -41.54 80.60
N PRO A 310 80.20 -41.72 80.80
CA PRO A 310 79.17 -40.84 80.25
C PRO A 310 79.15 -39.41 80.83
N HIS A 311 80.06 -39.07 81.74
CA HIS A 311 80.16 -37.75 82.39
C HIS A 311 81.34 -36.89 81.90
N GLY A 312 81.85 -37.11 80.69
CA GLY A 312 82.77 -36.17 80.03
C GLY A 312 84.28 -36.35 80.29
N VAL A 313 84.66 -37.34 81.11
CA VAL A 313 86.06 -37.55 81.53
C VAL A 313 86.48 -39.00 81.29
N SER A 314 87.51 -39.22 80.47
CA SER A 314 88.03 -40.54 80.10
C SER A 314 89.40 -40.81 80.74
N ASN A 315 89.70 -42.07 81.03
CA ASN A 315 91.01 -42.45 81.59
C ASN A 315 91.90 -43.08 80.51
N LYS A 316 93.16 -42.62 80.39
CA LYS A 316 94.20 -43.30 79.62
C LYS A 316 94.88 -44.34 80.51
N LEU A 317 94.76 -45.61 80.14
CA LEU A 317 95.36 -46.74 80.82
C LEU A 317 96.48 -47.32 79.93
N THR A 318 97.60 -47.72 80.52
CA THR A 318 98.65 -48.50 79.85
C THR A 318 98.92 -49.78 80.63
N MET A 319 99.32 -50.82 79.90
CA MET A 319 99.71 -52.10 80.48
C MET A 319 101.19 -52.08 80.87
N ASN A 320 101.46 -52.40 82.13
CA ASN A 320 102.80 -52.66 82.63
C ASN A 320 102.81 -54.07 83.26
N GLY A 321 103.25 -55.06 82.48
CA GLY A 321 103.02 -56.48 82.79
C GLY A 321 101.53 -56.86 82.66
N ASP A 322 101.05 -57.76 83.53
CA ASP A 322 99.67 -58.30 83.49
C ASP A 322 98.63 -57.41 84.21
N SER A 323 98.96 -56.16 84.48
CA SER A 323 98.10 -55.22 85.23
C SER A 323 97.96 -53.87 84.53
N LEU A 324 96.72 -53.39 84.40
CA LEU A 324 96.39 -52.08 83.84
C LEU A 324 96.66 -50.97 84.88
N GLN A 325 97.48 -49.99 84.50
CA GLN A 325 97.81 -48.83 85.32
C GLN A 325 97.26 -47.55 84.68
N ARG A 326 96.70 -46.65 85.50
CA ARG A 326 96.18 -45.35 85.06
C ARG A 326 97.32 -44.36 84.92
N VAL A 327 97.47 -43.78 83.72
CA VAL A 327 98.60 -42.90 83.39
C VAL A 327 98.15 -41.50 82.99
N GLY A 328 96.84 -41.29 82.81
CA GLY A 328 96.31 -39.94 82.67
C GLY A 328 94.78 -39.87 82.60
N ILE A 329 94.27 -38.65 82.57
CA ILE A 329 92.88 -38.29 82.32
C ILE A 329 92.84 -37.52 80.99
N ILE A 330 91.90 -37.84 80.11
CA ILE A 330 91.67 -37.19 78.83
C ILE A 330 90.22 -36.70 78.78
N ALA A 331 89.99 -35.47 78.34
CA ALA A 331 88.64 -34.94 78.12
C ALA A 331 88.03 -35.55 76.84
N ILE A 332 86.73 -35.88 76.84
CA ILE A 332 86.08 -36.61 75.73
C ILE A 332 86.20 -35.90 74.36
N ALA A 333 86.32 -34.57 74.34
CA ALA A 333 86.50 -33.80 73.11
C ALA A 333 87.78 -34.20 72.34
N ASP A 334 88.85 -34.57 73.05
CA ASP A 334 90.14 -34.95 72.45
C ASP A 334 90.21 -36.44 72.04
N VAL A 335 89.19 -37.25 72.39
CA VAL A 335 89.14 -38.68 72.06
C VAL A 335 88.70 -38.90 70.61
N PHE A 336 87.92 -37.98 70.04
CA PHE A 336 87.45 -38.07 68.66
C PHE A 336 88.56 -37.78 67.62
N GLU A 337 89.57 -36.98 67.94
CA GLU A 337 90.70 -36.71 67.03
C GLU A 337 91.70 -37.88 66.92
N LEU A 338 91.72 -38.80 67.90
CA LEU A 338 92.68 -39.92 67.92
C LEU A 338 92.19 -41.20 67.23
N ILE A 339 90.93 -41.25 66.78
CA ILE A 339 90.34 -42.41 66.04
C ILE A 339 90.27 -42.13 64.53
N LEU A 340 90.72 -40.94 64.08
CA LEU A 340 90.74 -40.53 62.66
C LEU A 340 92.15 -40.23 62.09
N SER A 341 93.22 -40.85 62.64
CA SER A 341 94.54 -40.92 61.98
C SER A 341 95.05 -42.34 61.84
#